data_AF-A0A7J3ENN6-F1
#
_entry.id   AF-A0A7J3ENN6-F1
#
_cell.length_a   1.000
_cell.length_b   1.000
_cell.length_c   1.000
_cell.angle_alpha   90.00
_cell.angle_beta   90.00
_cell.angle_gamma   90.00
#
_symmetry.space_group_name_H-M   'P 1'
#
loop_
_entity.id
_entity.type
_entity.pdbx_description
1 polymer ?
#
loop_
_entity_poly.entity_id
_entity_poly.type
_entity_poly.pdbx_seq_one_letter_code
_entity_poly.pdbx_strand_id
1 'polypeptide(L)'
;MGEVATEASVKMRLAVISGLFGGVCATAALFSIIIIPLPGIPGGSGFWIPAALYFALTLWFGVYGALAGHIGTFIGMGPFFGWTFQVWADGALGDFIAPLICRAFFLAFKADPELKTRRDYAVWLVSVPIATCLAAMWIHFVNYSFGTITFGAWVWGVIAYTIGDSLAVFTLGTVLLKVASKWVKTSPFYVKGRLL
;
A
#
# COMPACT_ATOMS: atom_id res chain seq x y z
N MET A 1 -6.94 -18.15 32.91
CA MET A 1 -6.04 -18.66 31.85
C MET A 1 -6.68 -18.33 30.52
N GLY A 2 -6.09 -17.40 29.75
CA GLY A 2 -6.61 -17.04 28.43
C GLY A 2 -6.41 -18.19 27.45
N GLU A 3 -7.46 -18.53 26.71
CA GLU A 3 -7.43 -19.55 25.67
C GLU A 3 -6.35 -19.20 24.63
N VAL A 4 -5.41 -20.12 24.39
CA VAL A 4 -4.36 -19.90 23.39
C VAL A 4 -5.02 -19.96 22.02
N ALA A 5 -5.11 -18.81 21.34
CA ALA A 5 -5.74 -18.73 20.02
C ALA A 5 -5.03 -19.66 19.02
N THR A 6 -5.81 -20.46 18.32
CA THR A 6 -5.30 -21.35 17.27
C THR A 6 -4.75 -20.53 16.09
N GLU A 7 -3.82 -21.09 15.32
CA GLU A 7 -3.28 -20.44 14.12
C GLU A 7 -4.39 -20.05 13.13
N ALA A 8 -5.41 -20.89 12.98
CA ALA A 8 -6.58 -20.61 12.17
C ALA A 8 -7.36 -19.37 12.67
N SER A 9 -7.50 -19.22 13.99
CA SER A 9 -8.15 -18.05 14.60
C SER A 9 -7.36 -16.75 14.33
N VAL A 10 -6.03 -16.81 14.35
CA VAL A 10 -5.17 -15.65 14.06
C VAL A 10 -5.27 -15.24 12.59
N LYS A 11 -5.18 -16.18 11.65
CA LYS A 11 -5.34 -15.91 10.22
C LYS A 11 -6.71 -15.31 9.88
N MET A 12 -7.77 -15.80 10.51
CA MET A 12 -9.12 -15.24 10.37
C MET A 12 -9.17 -13.78 10.82
N ARG A 13 -8.61 -13.47 11.98
CA ARG A 13 -8.55 -12.10 12.50
C ARG A 13 -7.72 -11.18 11.60
N LEU A 14 -6.63 -11.66 11.03
CA LEU A 14 -5.82 -10.92 10.05
C LEU A 14 -6.58 -10.66 8.73
N ALA A 15 -7.40 -11.62 8.28
CA ALA A 15 -8.30 -11.40 7.13
C ALA A 15 -9.34 -10.31 7.44
N VAL A 16 -9.91 -10.31 8.64
CA VAL A 16 -10.82 -9.24 9.10
C VAL A 16 -10.10 -7.88 9.14
N ILE A 17 -8.87 -7.82 9.66
CA ILE A 17 -8.02 -6.62 9.63
C ILE A 17 -7.83 -6.14 8.19
N SER A 18 -7.57 -7.05 7.24
CA SER A 18 -7.41 -6.70 5.81
C SER A 18 -8.67 -6.05 5.25
N GLY A 19 -9.86 -6.60 5.53
CA GLY A 19 -11.12 -6.03 5.07
C GLY A 19 -11.44 -4.68 5.68
N LEU A 20 -11.24 -4.53 7.00
CA LEU A 20 -11.47 -3.27 7.71
C LEU A 20 -10.56 -2.16 7.20
N PHE A 21 -9.25 -2.40 7.14
CA PHE A 21 -8.31 -1.42 6.62
C PHE A 21 -8.45 -1.25 5.11
N GLY A 22 -8.94 -2.25 4.38
CA GLY A 22 -9.33 -2.12 2.98
C GLY A 22 -10.42 -1.06 2.80
N GLY A 23 -11.47 -1.09 3.62
CA GLY A 23 -12.50 -0.03 3.61
C GLY A 23 -11.96 1.36 3.96
N VAL A 24 -11.03 1.45 4.92
CA VAL A 24 -10.33 2.70 5.25
C VAL A 24 -9.48 3.19 4.07
N CYS A 25 -8.74 2.29 3.42
CA CYS A 25 -7.93 2.61 2.25
C CYS A 25 -8.80 3.03 1.05
N ALA A 26 -9.95 2.39 0.83
CA ALA A 26 -10.90 2.80 -0.21
C ALA A 26 -11.40 4.22 0.01
N THR A 27 -11.74 4.57 1.26
CA THR A 27 -12.13 5.93 1.60
C THR A 27 -10.98 6.91 1.37
N ALA A 28 -9.77 6.58 1.81
CA ALA A 28 -8.58 7.41 1.60
C ALA A 28 -8.23 7.59 0.11
N ALA A 29 -8.44 6.57 -0.72
CA ALA A 29 -8.28 6.65 -2.17
C ALA A 29 -9.22 7.70 -2.77
N LEU A 30 -10.51 7.67 -2.39
CA LEU A 30 -11.50 8.65 -2.84
C LEU A 30 -11.13 10.08 -2.43
N PHE A 31 -10.63 10.30 -1.20
CA PHE A 31 -10.14 11.61 -0.80
C PHE A 31 -8.91 12.05 -1.62
N SER A 32 -7.99 11.13 -1.90
CA SER A 32 -6.75 11.43 -2.64
C SER A 32 -7.05 11.95 -4.06
N ILE A 33 -7.97 11.28 -4.77
CA ILE A 33 -8.34 11.66 -6.15
C ILE A 33 -9.17 12.94 -6.21
N ILE A 34 -9.89 13.29 -5.14
CA ILE A 34 -10.66 14.54 -5.07
C ILE A 34 -9.73 15.72 -4.77
N ILE A 35 -8.80 15.57 -3.83
CA ILE A 35 -7.98 16.69 -3.34
C ILE A 35 -6.81 16.98 -4.28
N ILE A 36 -6.17 15.95 -4.84
CA ILE A 36 -4.98 16.10 -5.70
C ILE A 36 -5.16 15.27 -6.98
N PRO A 37 -6.12 15.59 -7.85
CA PRO A 37 -6.33 14.86 -9.10
C PRO A 37 -5.15 15.04 -10.05
N LEU A 38 -4.82 13.99 -10.82
CA LEU A 38 -3.86 14.07 -11.92
C LEU A 38 -4.57 14.24 -13.28
N PRO A 39 -4.37 15.38 -13.98
CA PRO A 39 -4.92 15.57 -15.31
C PRO A 39 -4.46 14.48 -16.28
N GLY A 40 -5.39 13.97 -17.10
CA GLY A 40 -5.11 12.94 -18.10
C GLY A 40 -4.92 11.52 -17.54
N ILE A 41 -5.01 11.35 -16.21
CA ILE A 41 -4.96 10.05 -15.55
C ILE A 41 -6.28 9.86 -14.81
N PRO A 42 -7.21 9.11 -15.38
CA PRO A 42 -8.51 8.87 -14.78
C PRO A 42 -8.37 8.16 -13.42
N GLY A 43 -8.97 8.73 -12.38
CA GLY A 43 -8.78 8.23 -11.02
C GLY A 43 -7.34 8.40 -10.49
N GLY A 44 -6.51 9.17 -11.18
CA GLY A 44 -5.15 9.47 -10.79
C GLY A 44 -5.10 10.44 -9.62
N SER A 45 -4.27 10.17 -8.61
CA SER A 45 -3.91 11.18 -7.60
C SER A 45 -2.41 11.44 -7.55
N GLY A 46 -2.03 12.70 -7.36
CA GLY A 46 -0.64 13.11 -7.16
C GLY A 46 -0.15 12.87 -5.72
N PHE A 47 -1.00 12.36 -4.83
CA PHE A 47 -0.66 12.03 -3.46
C PHE A 47 -1.58 10.91 -2.94
N TRP A 48 -1.15 9.66 -3.07
CA TRP A 48 -1.94 8.50 -2.69
C TRP A 48 -1.89 8.23 -1.19
N ILE A 49 -2.79 8.86 -0.43
CA ILE A 49 -2.96 8.64 1.01
C ILE A 49 -3.03 7.14 1.40
N PRO A 50 -3.78 6.26 0.69
CA PRO A 50 -3.82 4.85 1.06
C PRO A 50 -2.45 4.17 1.01
N ALA A 51 -1.49 4.61 0.18
CA ALA A 51 -0.12 4.08 0.17
C ALA A 51 0.53 4.13 1.54
N ALA A 52 0.39 5.27 2.24
CA ALA A 52 0.91 5.43 3.58
C ALA A 52 0.36 4.37 4.55
N LEU A 53 -0.93 4.04 4.42
CA LEU A 53 -1.61 3.07 5.26
C LEU A 53 -1.14 1.66 4.96
N TYR A 54 -1.28 1.20 3.71
CA TYR A 54 -1.02 -0.19 3.37
C TYR A 54 0.47 -0.55 3.42
N PHE A 55 1.40 0.39 3.25
CA PHE A 55 2.83 0.15 3.52
C PHE A 55 3.09 -0.12 5.01
N ALA A 56 2.57 0.72 5.90
CA ALA A 56 2.73 0.54 7.34
C ALA A 56 2.05 -0.75 7.82
N LEU A 57 0.81 -0.98 7.38
CA LEU A 57 0.06 -2.20 7.68
C LEU A 57 0.79 -3.45 7.19
N THR A 58 1.43 -3.41 6.02
CA THR A 58 2.18 -4.57 5.50
C THR A 58 3.41 -4.86 6.34
N LEU A 59 4.14 -3.84 6.78
CA LEU A 59 5.26 -4.03 7.71
C LEU A 59 4.81 -4.59 9.07
N TRP A 60 3.56 -4.37 9.47
CA TRP A 60 2.99 -4.91 10.71
C TRP A 60 2.36 -6.30 10.56
N PHE A 61 1.61 -6.52 9.49
CA PHE A 61 0.67 -7.64 9.32
C PHE A 61 0.99 -8.51 8.10
N GLY A 62 2.11 -8.28 7.42
CA GLY A 62 2.53 -9.07 6.26
C GLY A 62 1.54 -8.94 5.09
N VAL A 63 1.25 -10.06 4.43
CA VAL A 63 0.36 -10.11 3.26
C VAL A 63 -1.03 -9.53 3.52
N TYR A 64 -1.52 -9.60 4.76
CA TYR A 64 -2.82 -9.06 5.15
C TYR A 64 -2.85 -7.52 5.10
N GLY A 65 -1.73 -6.86 5.44
CA GLY A 65 -1.61 -5.42 5.25
C GLY A 65 -1.59 -5.02 3.77
N ALA A 66 -0.99 -5.86 2.92
CA ALA A 66 -0.95 -5.63 1.48
C ALA A 66 -2.33 -5.85 0.83
N LEU A 67 -3.07 -6.86 1.30
CA LEU A 67 -4.46 -7.09 0.88
C LEU A 67 -5.36 -5.90 1.19
N ALA A 68 -5.13 -5.19 2.30
CA ALA A 68 -5.86 -3.95 2.58
C ALA A 68 -5.64 -2.90 1.48
N GLY A 69 -4.41 -2.74 0.97
CA GLY A 69 -4.12 -1.87 -0.16
C GLY A 69 -4.87 -2.29 -1.43
N HIS A 70 -4.80 -3.57 -1.78
CA HIS A 70 -5.52 -4.12 -2.93
C HIS A 70 -7.03 -3.89 -2.86
N ILE A 71 -7.66 -4.28 -1.74
CA ILE A 71 -9.10 -4.11 -1.52
C ILE A 71 -9.46 -2.64 -1.57
N GLY A 72 -8.66 -1.79 -0.91
CA GLY A 72 -8.85 -0.35 -0.88
C GLY A 72 -8.87 0.25 -2.28
N THR A 73 -7.88 -0.08 -3.10
CA THR A 73 -7.78 0.45 -4.47
C THR A 73 -8.84 -0.15 -5.39
N PHE A 74 -9.09 -1.45 -5.31
CA PHE A 74 -10.13 -2.12 -6.09
C PHE A 74 -11.51 -1.51 -5.85
N ILE A 75 -11.90 -1.32 -4.57
CA ILE A 75 -13.20 -0.78 -4.19
C ILE A 75 -13.25 0.74 -4.35
N GLY A 76 -12.15 1.45 -4.02
CA GLY A 76 -12.07 2.90 -4.13
C GLY A 76 -12.12 3.38 -5.58
N MET A 77 -11.55 2.60 -6.50
CA MET A 77 -11.41 2.99 -7.89
C MET A 77 -12.40 2.30 -8.84
N GLY A 78 -12.77 1.05 -8.56
CA GLY A 78 -13.65 0.26 -9.42
C GLY A 78 -15.01 0.89 -9.75
N PRO A 79 -15.77 1.45 -8.77
CA PRO A 79 -17.07 2.06 -9.02
C PRO A 79 -17.01 3.45 -9.66
N PHE A 80 -15.83 4.08 -9.77
CA PHE A 80 -15.70 5.50 -10.07
C PHE A 80 -15.01 5.75 -11.43
N PHE A 81 -15.36 6.87 -12.05
CA PHE A 81 -14.75 7.39 -13.30
C PHE A 81 -14.91 6.52 -14.57
N GLY A 82 -15.98 5.72 -14.67
CA GLY A 82 -16.29 4.97 -15.89
C GLY A 82 -15.37 3.77 -16.15
N TRP A 83 -14.51 3.43 -15.18
CA TRP A 83 -13.69 2.23 -15.21
C TRP A 83 -14.52 1.02 -14.84
N THR A 84 -14.22 -0.07 -15.49
CA THR A 84 -14.82 -1.33 -15.16
C THR A 84 -13.99 -1.96 -14.04
N PHE A 85 -14.63 -2.64 -13.08
CA PHE A 85 -13.93 -3.39 -12.03
C PHE A 85 -12.83 -4.29 -12.59
N GLN A 86 -12.93 -4.71 -13.86
CA GLN A 86 -11.92 -5.49 -14.58
C GLN A 86 -10.55 -4.78 -14.64
N VAL A 87 -10.51 -3.47 -14.94
CA VAL A 87 -9.24 -2.72 -15.02
C VAL A 87 -8.58 -2.66 -13.64
N TRP A 88 -9.38 -2.40 -12.61
CA TRP A 88 -8.87 -2.25 -11.25
C TRP A 88 -8.63 -3.57 -10.53
N ALA A 89 -9.23 -4.68 -10.97
CA ALA A 89 -8.90 -6.01 -10.49
C ALA A 89 -7.41 -6.31 -10.72
N ASP A 90 -6.90 -5.88 -11.88
CA ASP A 90 -5.50 -6.04 -12.26
C ASP A 90 -4.64 -4.86 -11.76
N GLY A 91 -5.10 -3.61 -11.99
CA GLY A 91 -4.40 -2.40 -11.57
C GLY A 91 -4.12 -2.37 -10.06
N ALA A 92 -5.08 -2.76 -9.23
CA ALA A 92 -4.91 -2.80 -7.77
C ALA A 92 -3.87 -3.83 -7.30
N LEU A 93 -3.37 -4.72 -8.16
CA LEU A 93 -2.22 -5.57 -7.82
C LEU A 93 -0.94 -4.75 -7.62
N GLY A 94 -0.83 -3.56 -8.21
CA GLY A 94 0.27 -2.64 -7.92
C GLY A 94 0.34 -2.31 -6.42
N ASP A 95 -0.80 -1.94 -5.84
CA ASP A 95 -0.92 -1.60 -4.41
C ASP A 95 -0.86 -2.83 -3.48
N PHE A 96 -1.04 -4.03 -4.02
CA PHE A 96 -0.73 -5.27 -3.31
C PHE A 96 0.78 -5.55 -3.27
N ILE A 97 1.45 -5.40 -4.41
CA ILE A 97 2.84 -5.85 -4.60
C ILE A 97 3.83 -4.84 -4.02
N ALA A 98 3.63 -3.53 -4.21
CA ALA A 98 4.52 -2.49 -3.70
C ALA A 98 4.89 -2.64 -2.21
N PRO A 99 3.92 -2.71 -1.28
CA PRO A 99 4.27 -2.77 0.13
C PRO A 99 4.93 -4.11 0.51
N LEU A 100 4.67 -5.19 -0.26
CA LEU A 100 5.38 -6.47 -0.10
C LEU A 100 6.84 -6.38 -0.54
N ILE A 101 7.15 -5.64 -1.62
CA ILE A 101 8.53 -5.35 -2.02
C ILE A 101 9.22 -4.57 -0.91
N CYS A 102 8.60 -3.50 -0.41
CA CYS A 102 9.15 -2.73 0.70
C CYS A 102 9.43 -3.62 1.92
N ARG A 103 8.52 -4.53 2.24
CA ARG A 103 8.70 -5.49 3.32
C ARG A 103 9.81 -6.49 3.07
N ALA A 104 9.98 -6.97 1.83
CA ALA A 104 11.07 -7.87 1.47
C ALA A 104 12.43 -7.22 1.76
N PHE A 105 12.59 -5.92 1.48
CA PHE A 105 13.77 -5.16 1.89
C PHE A 105 13.94 -5.13 3.41
N PHE A 106 12.88 -4.83 4.18
CA PHE A 106 12.95 -4.85 5.64
C PHE A 106 13.39 -6.21 6.20
N LEU A 107 12.90 -7.31 5.62
CA LEU A 107 13.29 -8.66 6.00
C LEU A 107 14.75 -8.94 5.63
N ALA A 108 15.16 -8.64 4.39
CA ALA A 108 16.51 -8.89 3.88
C ALA A 108 17.57 -8.17 4.71
N PHE A 109 17.31 -6.91 5.08
CA PHE A 109 18.24 -6.08 5.85
C PHE A 109 18.00 -6.13 7.37
N LYS A 110 17.04 -6.93 7.82
CA LYS A 110 16.63 -7.05 9.24
C LYS A 110 16.30 -5.68 9.87
N ALA A 111 15.66 -4.81 9.10
CA ALA A 111 15.23 -3.49 9.56
C ALA A 111 13.99 -3.57 10.45
N ASP A 112 13.85 -2.61 11.38
CA ASP A 112 12.74 -2.52 12.31
C ASP A 112 11.73 -1.44 11.87
N PRO A 113 10.43 -1.75 11.73
CA PRO A 113 9.40 -0.77 11.40
C PRO A 113 9.21 0.34 12.45
N GLU A 114 9.85 0.28 13.62
CA GLU A 114 9.91 1.42 14.54
C GLU A 114 10.85 2.56 14.08
N LEU A 115 11.63 2.33 13.02
CA LEU A 115 12.56 3.29 12.41
C LEU A 115 13.46 3.97 13.48
N LYS A 116 14.20 3.16 14.22
CA LYS A 116 15.05 3.64 15.35
C LYS A 116 16.49 3.87 14.93
N THR A 117 16.98 3.09 13.98
CA THR A 117 18.37 3.11 13.56
C THR A 117 18.53 3.72 12.17
N ARG A 118 19.75 4.16 11.85
CA ARG A 118 20.09 4.65 10.50
C ARG A 118 19.83 3.59 9.43
N ARG A 119 20.04 2.31 9.75
CA ARG A 119 19.74 1.20 8.84
C ARG A 119 18.25 1.14 8.53
N ASP A 120 17.39 1.26 9.54
CA ASP A 120 15.93 1.18 9.34
C ASP A 120 15.44 2.31 8.43
N TYR A 121 15.95 3.53 8.66
CA TYR A 121 15.68 4.67 7.78
C TYR A 121 16.25 4.49 6.38
N ALA A 122 17.49 4.00 6.24
CA ALA A 122 18.09 3.77 4.93
C ALA A 122 17.28 2.75 4.12
N VAL A 123 16.85 1.65 4.75
CA VAL A 123 15.99 0.66 4.11
C VAL A 123 14.67 1.29 3.70
N TRP A 124 14.00 2.04 4.60
CA TRP A 124 12.77 2.76 4.30
C TRP A 124 12.89 3.74 3.13
N LEU A 125 13.92 4.58 3.14
CA LEU A 125 14.17 5.61 2.11
C LEU A 125 14.48 5.02 0.73
N VAL A 126 15.08 3.82 0.68
CA VAL A 126 15.42 3.15 -0.58
C VAL A 126 14.26 2.27 -1.06
N SER A 127 13.63 1.53 -0.17
CA SER A 127 12.63 0.53 -0.55
C SER A 127 11.32 1.16 -0.99
N VAL A 128 10.92 2.30 -0.40
CA VAL A 128 9.66 2.99 -0.73
C VAL A 128 9.66 3.48 -2.19
N PRO A 129 10.63 4.27 -2.68
CA PRO A 129 10.61 4.76 -4.06
C PRO A 129 10.72 3.65 -5.09
N ILE A 130 11.47 2.58 -4.79
CA ILE A 130 11.55 1.41 -5.65
C ILE A 130 10.19 0.72 -5.74
N ALA A 131 9.55 0.47 -4.60
CA ALA A 131 8.26 -0.18 -4.52
C ALA A 131 7.16 0.61 -5.22
N THR A 132 7.05 1.91 -4.95
CA THR A 132 6.05 2.79 -5.55
C THR A 132 6.28 2.97 -7.05
N CYS A 133 7.54 3.04 -7.51
CA CYS A 133 7.84 3.09 -8.93
C CYS A 133 7.35 1.83 -9.67
N LEU A 134 7.61 0.65 -9.11
CA LEU A 134 7.17 -0.61 -9.70
C LEU A 134 5.63 -0.73 -9.70
N ALA A 135 4.96 -0.28 -8.65
CA ALA A 135 3.49 -0.20 -8.64
C ALA A 135 2.96 0.79 -9.68
N ALA A 136 3.55 1.98 -9.77
CA ALA A 136 3.16 2.98 -10.75
C ALA A 136 3.32 2.45 -12.18
N MET A 137 4.45 1.79 -12.47
CA MET A 137 4.68 1.12 -13.76
C MET A 137 3.58 0.10 -14.06
N TRP A 138 3.20 -0.74 -13.07
CA TRP A 138 2.16 -1.75 -13.24
C TRP A 138 0.77 -1.13 -13.47
N ILE A 139 0.34 -0.25 -12.56
CA ILE A 139 -0.98 0.40 -12.60
C ILE A 139 -1.17 1.10 -13.94
N HIS A 140 -0.18 1.86 -14.39
CA HIS A 140 -0.27 2.57 -15.65
C HIS A 140 -0.14 1.63 -16.85
N PHE A 141 0.68 0.57 -16.77
CA PHE A 141 0.73 -0.44 -17.83
C PHE A 141 -0.62 -1.09 -18.06
N VAL A 142 -1.31 -1.52 -16.99
CA VAL A 142 -2.67 -2.09 -17.07
C VAL A 142 -3.61 -1.08 -17.73
N ASN A 143 -3.64 0.16 -17.22
CA ASN A 143 -4.46 1.23 -17.79
C ASN A 143 -4.18 1.45 -19.29
N TYR A 144 -2.91 1.54 -19.68
CA TYR A 144 -2.52 1.67 -21.08
C TYR A 144 -2.97 0.46 -21.92
N SER A 145 -2.82 -0.77 -21.42
CA SER A 145 -3.22 -1.99 -22.14
C SER A 145 -4.72 -2.11 -22.36
N PHE A 146 -5.52 -1.55 -21.45
CA PHE A 146 -6.98 -1.46 -21.56
C PHE A 146 -7.44 -0.23 -22.35
N GLY A 147 -6.52 0.56 -22.92
CA GLY A 147 -6.81 1.74 -23.73
C GLY A 147 -7.36 2.92 -22.92
N THR A 148 -7.14 2.93 -21.61
CA THR A 148 -7.70 3.93 -20.69
C THR A 148 -6.95 5.25 -20.70
N ILE A 149 -5.66 5.18 -21.03
CA ILE A 149 -4.73 6.31 -21.08
C ILE A 149 -3.84 6.21 -22.33
N THR A 150 -3.28 7.34 -22.75
CA THR A 150 -2.26 7.39 -23.80
C THR A 150 -0.88 7.04 -23.25
N PHE A 151 0.09 6.76 -24.13
CA PHE A 151 1.48 6.56 -23.70
C PHE A 151 2.09 7.80 -23.02
N GLY A 152 1.73 9.01 -23.46
CA GLY A 152 2.17 10.25 -22.79
C GLY A 152 1.64 10.33 -21.36
N ALA A 153 0.37 9.98 -21.15
CA ALA A 153 -0.24 9.89 -19.83
C ALA A 153 0.34 8.73 -18.99
N TRP A 154 0.78 7.64 -19.62
CA TRP A 154 1.53 6.56 -18.96
C TRP A 154 2.85 7.08 -18.36
N VAL A 155 3.67 7.77 -19.15
CA VAL A 155 4.97 8.32 -18.67
C VAL A 155 4.72 9.31 -17.53
N TRP A 156 3.78 10.24 -17.72
CA TRP A 156 3.41 11.21 -16.70
C TRP A 156 2.91 10.53 -15.42
N GLY A 157 2.05 9.51 -15.56
CA GLY A 157 1.51 8.78 -14.43
C GLY A 157 2.57 8.06 -13.64
N VAL A 158 3.48 7.35 -14.31
CA VAL A 158 4.58 6.66 -13.62
C VAL A 158 5.39 7.64 -12.79
N ILE A 159 5.75 8.81 -13.34
CA ILE A 159 6.52 9.83 -12.61
C ILE A 159 5.71 10.39 -11.44
N ALA A 160 4.47 10.81 -11.71
CA ALA A 160 3.62 11.46 -10.73
C ALA A 160 3.25 10.53 -9.56
N TYR A 161 2.86 9.28 -9.82
CA TYR A 161 2.58 8.28 -8.80
C TYR A 161 3.83 7.90 -8.02
N THR A 162 4.97 7.68 -8.68
CA THR A 162 6.22 7.35 -7.97
C THR A 162 6.55 8.43 -6.93
N ILE A 163 6.45 9.70 -7.32
CA ILE A 163 6.73 10.82 -6.42
C ILE A 163 5.62 10.94 -5.36
N GLY A 164 4.36 10.98 -5.78
CA GLY A 164 3.20 11.19 -4.92
C GLY A 164 3.05 10.14 -3.84
N ASP A 165 3.13 8.87 -4.22
CA ASP A 165 3.00 7.74 -3.31
C ASP A 165 4.18 7.70 -2.35
N SER A 166 5.40 7.94 -2.85
CA SER A 166 6.58 8.02 -1.99
C SER A 166 6.47 9.15 -0.97
N LEU A 167 5.96 10.31 -1.37
CA LEU A 167 5.71 11.43 -0.46
C LEU A 167 4.64 11.09 0.57
N ALA A 168 3.53 10.45 0.17
CA ALA A 168 2.49 10.01 1.10
C ALA A 168 3.05 9.00 2.12
N VAL A 169 3.82 8.03 1.66
CA VAL A 169 4.46 7.03 2.52
C VAL A 169 5.51 7.66 3.43
N PHE A 170 6.37 8.54 2.92
CA PHE A 170 7.39 9.20 3.74
C PHE A 170 6.84 10.19 4.75
N THR A 171 5.70 10.81 4.48
CA THR A 171 5.07 11.73 5.43
C THR A 171 4.18 10.96 6.40
N LEU A 172 3.05 10.46 5.94
CA LEU A 172 2.04 9.81 6.76
C LEU A 172 2.48 8.41 7.21
N GLY A 173 3.09 7.63 6.31
CA GLY A 173 3.57 6.27 6.63
C GLY A 173 4.68 6.29 7.68
N THR A 174 5.65 7.20 7.56
CA THR A 174 6.68 7.38 8.59
C THR A 174 6.07 7.78 9.94
N VAL A 175 5.12 8.72 9.97
CA VAL A 175 4.44 9.12 11.21
C VAL A 175 3.72 7.93 11.85
N LEU A 176 2.96 7.16 11.06
CA LEU A 176 2.28 5.95 11.52
C LEU A 176 3.26 4.94 12.12
N LEU A 177 4.36 4.68 11.43
CA LEU A 177 5.42 3.78 11.90
C LEU A 177 6.07 4.27 13.20
N LYS A 178 6.37 5.57 13.32
CA LYS A 178 7.00 6.13 14.53
C LYS A 178 6.07 6.13 15.74
N VAL A 179 4.78 6.38 15.53
CA VAL A 179 3.79 6.52 16.63
C VAL A 179 3.26 5.16 17.06
N ALA A 180 2.92 4.29 16.11
CA ALA A 180 2.14 3.08 16.40
C ALA A 180 2.98 1.80 16.48
N SER A 181 4.12 1.69 15.78
CA SER A 181 4.85 0.41 15.65
C SER A 181 5.21 -0.22 17.01
N LYS A 182 5.60 0.58 18.01
CA LYS A 182 5.91 0.07 19.35
C LYS A 182 4.73 -0.66 19.98
N TRP A 183 3.52 -0.13 19.82
CA TRP A 183 2.28 -0.70 20.34
C TRP A 183 1.78 -1.85 19.48
N VAL A 184 1.85 -1.72 18.15
CA VAL A 184 1.41 -2.79 17.24
C VAL A 184 2.24 -4.07 17.44
N LYS A 185 3.54 -3.93 17.71
CA LYS A 185 4.45 -5.05 17.99
C LYS A 185 4.12 -5.84 19.26
N THR A 186 3.34 -5.28 20.19
CA THR A 186 2.86 -6.01 21.37
C THR A 186 1.55 -6.76 21.10
N SER A 187 0.92 -6.55 19.94
CA SER A 187 -0.30 -7.24 19.56
C SER A 187 -0.02 -8.68 19.09
N PRO A 188 -0.96 -9.62 19.31
CA PRO A 188 -0.83 -10.99 18.81
C PRO A 188 -0.94 -11.10 17.27
N PHE A 189 -1.24 -9.99 16.58
CA PHE A 189 -1.41 -9.93 15.14
C PHE A 189 -0.14 -9.49 14.41
N TYR A 190 0.88 -9.01 15.12
CA TYR A 190 2.12 -8.56 14.50
C TYR A 190 2.88 -9.73 13.85
N VAL A 191 3.09 -9.66 12.54
CA VAL A 191 3.78 -10.67 11.75
C VAL A 191 5.27 -10.36 11.68
N LYS A 192 6.01 -10.88 12.66
CA LYS A 192 7.46 -10.74 12.73
C LYS A 192 8.17 -11.72 11.80
N GLY A 193 8.99 -11.20 10.88
CA GLY A 193 10.03 -12.00 10.22
C GLY A 193 9.56 -13.12 9.27
N ARG A 194 8.28 -13.16 8.90
CA ARG A 194 7.70 -14.16 7.98
C ARG A 194 6.98 -13.48 6.83
N LEU A 195 7.05 -13.99 5.59
CA LEU A 195 6.29 -13.43 4.46
C LEU A 195 4.77 -13.49 4.67
N LEU A 196 4.30 -14.50 5.41
CA LEU A 196 2.90 -14.77 5.78
C LEU A 196 2.69 -14.60 7.29
#